data_AF-A0A401TKD7-F1
#
_entry.id   AF-A0A401TKD7-F1
#
_cell.length_a   1.000
_cell.length_b   1.000
_cell.length_c   1.000
_cell.angle_alpha   90.00
_cell.angle_beta   90.00
_cell.angle_gamma   90.00
#
_symmetry.space_group_name_H-M   'P 1'
#
loop_
_entity.id
_entity.type
_entity.pdbx_description
1 polymer ?
#
loop_
_entity_poly.entity_id
_entity_poly.type
_entity_poly.pdbx_seq_one_letter_code
_entity_poly.pdbx_strand_id
1 'polypeptide(L)'
;IPTVRLYPDESGVTGRRVILNCLVSDLFPPAAEVSFWKNGQPLEPVDQTALFTFDSSWRYTVLYHAQIEPTVGDRYSCLVELENKQQMQEYWGIVPINTGVRGVRDTLTLGYGGYGTH
;
A
#
# COMPACT_ATOMS: atom_id res chain seq x y z
N ILE A 1 16.83 -7.53 -3.89
CA ILE A 1 15.75 -6.60 -4.27
C ILE A 1 14.76 -6.66 -3.13
N PRO A 2 14.42 -5.52 -2.50
CA PRO A 2 13.43 -5.49 -1.41
C PRO A 2 12.08 -6.06 -1.86
N THR A 3 11.16 -6.25 -0.93
CA THR A 3 9.75 -6.55 -1.26
C THR A 3 8.86 -5.47 -0.67
N VAL A 4 7.91 -4.96 -1.44
CA VAL A 4 6.93 -3.98 -0.97
C VAL A 4 5.56 -4.66 -0.89
N ARG A 5 4.79 -4.34 0.15
CA ARG A 5 3.38 -4.74 0.29
C ARG A 5 2.56 -3.55 0.76
N LEU A 6 1.41 -3.33 0.13
CA LEU A 6 0.48 -2.24 0.47
C LEU A 6 -0.88 -2.79 0.89
N TYR A 7 -1.32 -2.47 2.12
CA TYR A 7 -2.56 -3.01 2.68
C TYR A 7 -3.14 -2.11 3.79
N PRO A 8 -4.47 -2.06 3.99
CA PRO A 8 -5.06 -1.35 5.13
C PRO A 8 -4.97 -2.18 6.43
N ASP A 9 -4.96 -1.52 7.59
CA ASP A 9 -4.96 -2.14 8.93
C ASP A 9 -6.23 -2.96 9.23
N GLU A 10 -7.38 -2.43 8.83
CA GLU A 10 -8.67 -3.11 8.85
C GLU A 10 -9.17 -3.32 7.42
N SER A 11 -10.02 -4.33 7.20
CA SER A 11 -10.64 -4.56 5.88
C SER A 11 -11.32 -3.26 5.42
N GLY A 12 -10.80 -2.65 4.35
CA GLY A 12 -11.15 -1.29 3.95
C GLY A 12 -12.66 -1.06 3.84
N VAL A 13 -13.23 -0.42 4.85
CA VAL A 13 -14.63 0.02 4.83
C VAL A 13 -14.65 1.39 4.18
N THR A 14 -15.34 1.51 3.04
CA THR A 14 -15.50 2.77 2.34
C THR A 14 -16.08 3.84 3.26
N GLY A 15 -15.55 5.06 3.19
CA GLY A 15 -16.07 6.20 3.96
C GLY A 15 -15.70 6.22 5.44
N ARG A 16 -14.78 5.35 5.89
CA ARG A 16 -14.18 5.39 7.23
C ARG A 16 -12.67 5.62 7.13
N ARG A 17 -12.10 6.36 8.09
CA ARG A 17 -10.65 6.48 8.26
C ARG A 17 -10.03 5.12 8.58
N VAL A 18 -9.03 4.73 7.81
CA VAL A 18 -8.20 3.52 8.02
C VAL A 18 -6.73 3.86 7.87
N ILE A 19 -5.85 3.01 8.40
CA ILE A 19 -4.40 3.15 8.23
C ILE A 19 -3.95 2.32 7.03
N LEU A 20 -3.39 2.96 6.02
CA LEU A 20 -2.74 2.30 4.89
C LEU A 20 -1.28 2.03 5.23
N ASN A 21 -0.91 0.75 5.25
CA ASN A 21 0.41 0.25 5.58
C ASN A 21 1.22 -0.07 4.33
N CYS A 22 2.43 0.47 4.23
CA CYS A 22 3.44 0.08 3.26
C CYS A 22 4.59 -0.64 3.96
N LEU A 23 4.64 -1.96 3.82
CA LEU A 23 5.66 -2.81 4.42
C LEU A 23 6.78 -3.09 3.40
N VAL A 24 7.99 -2.61 3.72
CA VAL A 24 9.20 -2.83 2.93
C VAL A 24 10.08 -3.85 3.65
N SER A 25 10.33 -4.99 3.04
CA SER A 25 11.15 -6.08 3.59
C SER A 25 12.43 -6.26 2.76
N ASP A 26 13.44 -6.94 3.31
CA ASP A 26 14.71 -7.22 2.63
C ASP A 26 15.56 -5.98 2.27
N LEU A 27 15.48 -4.92 3.07
CA LEU A 27 16.18 -3.66 2.85
C LEU A 27 17.61 -3.71 3.42
N PHE A 28 18.60 -3.31 2.62
CA PHE A 28 19.99 -3.11 3.05
C PHE A 28 20.74 -2.20 2.05
N PRO A 29 21.36 -1.08 2.47
CA PRO A 29 21.29 -0.43 3.79
C PRO A 29 19.86 -0.01 4.18
N PRO A 30 19.57 0.42 5.43
CA PRO A 30 18.22 0.78 5.90
C PRO A 30 17.69 2.12 5.35
N ALA A 31 18.14 2.58 4.19
CA ALA A 31 17.77 3.86 3.61
C ALA A 31 16.84 3.66 2.40
N ALA A 32 15.64 4.22 2.49
CA ALA A 32 14.68 4.33 1.40
C ALA A 32 13.80 5.58 1.58
N GLU A 33 13.51 6.27 0.49
CA GLU A 33 12.49 7.32 0.45
C GLU A 33 11.14 6.69 0.11
N VAL A 34 10.09 7.05 0.85
CA VAL A 34 8.76 6.49 0.66
C VAL A 34 7.73 7.60 0.50
N SER A 35 6.89 7.48 -0.54
CA SER A 35 5.78 8.38 -0.80
C SER A 35 4.49 7.62 -1.05
N PHE A 36 3.40 8.15 -0.49
CA PHE A 36 2.06 7.64 -0.74
C PHE A 36 1.33 8.51 -1.75
N TRP A 37 0.52 7.88 -2.59
CA TRP A 37 -0.22 8.56 -3.65
C TRP A 37 -1.67 8.07 -3.68
N LYS A 38 -2.58 8.99 -3.99
CA LYS A 38 -4.00 8.71 -4.27
C LYS A 38 -4.33 9.22 -5.66
N ASN A 39 -4.78 8.33 -6.53
CA ASN A 39 -5.20 8.64 -7.90
C ASN A 39 -4.14 9.44 -8.68
N GLY A 40 -2.86 9.14 -8.46
CA GLY A 40 -1.73 9.83 -9.11
C GLY A 40 -1.35 11.17 -8.50
N GLN A 41 -1.97 11.58 -7.39
CA GLN A 41 -1.59 12.77 -6.62
C GLN A 41 -0.92 12.39 -5.30
N PRO A 42 0.12 13.10 -4.87
CA PRO A 42 0.80 12.80 -3.60
C PRO A 42 -0.18 12.99 -2.43
N LEU A 43 -0.16 12.05 -1.49
CA LEU A 43 -0.81 12.24 -0.19
C LEU A 43 0.10 13.12 0.67
N GLU A 44 -0.44 14.22 1.19
CA GLU A 44 0.27 15.06 2.15
C GLU A 44 0.62 14.25 3.41
N PRO A 45 1.83 14.41 3.96
CA PRO A 45 2.38 13.55 5.00
C PRO A 45 1.71 13.86 6.34
N VAL A 46 0.59 13.21 6.66
CA VAL A 46 -0.07 13.50 7.93
C VAL A 46 0.58 12.77 9.09
N ASP A 47 1.11 11.54 8.93
CA ASP A 47 1.85 10.83 9.99
C ASP A 47 2.66 9.67 9.38
N GLN A 48 3.79 9.97 8.72
CA GLN A 48 4.70 8.92 8.29
C GLN A 48 5.51 8.45 9.50
N THR A 49 5.10 7.35 10.13
CA THR A 49 5.93 6.68 11.15
C THR A 49 6.55 5.42 10.57
N ALA A 50 7.81 5.16 10.93
CA ALA A 50 8.54 3.96 10.54
C ALA A 50 8.79 3.07 11.77
N LEU A 51 8.38 1.81 11.70
CA LEU A 51 8.80 0.77 12.66
C LEU A 51 9.90 -0.07 12.03
N PHE A 52 11.01 -0.25 12.75
CA PHE A 52 12.19 -0.94 12.26
C PHE A 52 12.37 -2.27 12.98
N THR A 53 12.57 -3.33 12.22
CA THR A 53 13.06 -4.61 12.71
C THR A 53 14.18 -5.11 11.82
N PHE A 54 15.09 -5.92 12.35
CA PHE A 54 16.13 -6.57 11.57
C PHE A 54 16.24 -8.04 11.96
N ASP A 55 16.59 -8.88 10.99
CA ASP A 55 16.78 -10.31 11.19
C ASP A 55 18.27 -10.66 11.42
N SER A 56 18.54 -11.95 11.68
CA SER A 56 19.90 -12.46 11.82
C SER A 56 20.74 -12.36 10.54
N SER A 57 20.12 -12.03 9.41
CA SER A 57 20.76 -11.80 8.11
C SER A 57 21.09 -10.32 7.89
N TRP A 58 20.92 -9.48 8.91
CA TRP A 58 21.16 -8.02 8.87
C TRP A 58 20.27 -7.29 7.87
N ARG A 59 19.11 -7.84 7.53
CA ARG A 59 18.15 -7.20 6.63
C ARG A 59 17.06 -6.50 7.42
N TYR A 60 16.69 -5.33 6.93
CA TYR A 60 15.71 -4.47 7.59
C TYR A 60 14.31 -4.71 7.01
N THR A 61 13.33 -4.70 7.90
CA THR A 61 11.92 -4.55 7.57
C THR A 61 11.41 -3.25 8.17
N VAL A 62 10.83 -2.40 7.31
CA VAL A 62 10.33 -1.08 7.66
C VAL A 62 8.85 -1.00 7.32
N LEU A 63 8.03 -0.59 8.28
CA LEU A 63 6.60 -0.35 8.09
C LEU A 63 6.35 1.15 8.07
N TYR A 64 5.95 1.70 6.92
CA TYR A 64 5.46 3.07 6.78
C TYR A 64 3.93 3.06 6.79
N HIS A 65 3.31 4.12 7.31
CA HIS A 65 1.86 4.22 7.28
C HIS A 65 1.35 5.62 6.93
N ALA A 66 0.12 5.67 6.43
CA ALA A 66 -0.62 6.91 6.16
C ALA A 66 -2.10 6.71 6.49
N GLN A 67 -2.75 7.72 7.08
CA GLN A 67 -4.19 7.68 7.28
C GLN A 67 -4.92 8.05 5.98
N ILE A 68 -5.90 7.22 5.59
CA ILE A 68 -6.69 7.44 4.38
C ILE A 68 -8.20 7.31 4.67
N GLU A 69 -9.02 7.92 3.81
CA GLU A 69 -10.46 7.70 3.75
C GLU A 69 -10.79 7.17 2.35
N PRO A 70 -10.81 5.84 2.14
CA PRO A 70 -10.96 5.25 0.83
C PRO A 70 -12.41 5.32 0.35
N THR A 71 -12.58 5.64 -0.92
CA THR A 71 -13.85 5.55 -1.64
C THR A 71 -13.76 4.50 -2.76
N VAL A 72 -14.91 3.98 -3.20
CA VAL A 72 -14.94 3.04 -4.34
C VAL A 72 -14.36 3.73 -5.57
N GLY A 73 -13.42 3.07 -6.25
CA GLY A 73 -12.71 3.61 -7.40
C GLY A 73 -11.42 4.35 -7.05
N ASP A 74 -11.16 4.64 -5.78
CA ASP A 74 -9.84 5.17 -5.38
C ASP A 74 -8.75 4.12 -5.58
N ARG A 75 -7.64 4.57 -6.14
CA ARG A 75 -6.40 3.81 -6.29
C ARG A 75 -5.30 4.50 -5.49
N TYR A 76 -4.75 3.77 -4.53
CA TYR A 76 -3.62 4.17 -3.73
C TYR A 76 -2.35 3.48 -4.20
N SER A 77 -1.20 4.12 -4.01
CA SER A 77 0.09 3.48 -4.19
C SER A 77 1.13 3.93 -3.18
N CYS A 78 2.08 3.05 -2.91
CA CYS A 78 3.30 3.33 -2.18
C CYS A 78 4.48 3.23 -3.16
N LEU A 79 5.21 4.33 -3.34
CA LEU A 79 6.45 4.37 -4.12
C LEU A 79 7.63 4.36 -3.15
N VAL A 80 8.53 3.42 -3.33
CA VAL A 80 9.76 3.24 -2.57
C VAL A 80 10.94 3.50 -3.51
N GLU A 81 11.79 4.45 -3.16
CA GLU A 81 13.01 4.79 -3.88
C GLU A 81 14.24 4.47 -3.02
N LEU A 82 15.12 3.65 -3.57
CA LEU A 82 16.38 3.25 -2.94
C LEU A 82 17.52 4.19 -3.35
N GLU A 83 18.61 4.21 -2.58
CA GLU A 83 19.79 5.05 -2.88
C GLU A 83 20.40 4.80 -4.27
N ASN A 84 20.30 3.56 -4.77
CA ASN A 84 20.76 3.19 -6.11
C ASN A 84 19.78 3.61 -7.23
N LYS A 85 18.77 4.43 -6.91
CA LYS A 85 17.69 4.89 -7.80
C LYS A 85 16.77 3.77 -8.29
N GLN A 86 16.84 2.60 -7.68
CA GLN A 86 15.85 1.56 -7.94
C GLN A 86 14.53 1.95 -7.28
N GLN A 87 13.46 1.87 -8.07
CA GLN A 87 12.11 2.20 -7.63
C GLN A 87 11.24 0.95 -7.58
N MET A 88 10.35 0.92 -6.60
CA MET A 88 9.39 -0.16 -6.40
C MET A 88 8.05 0.46 -6.04
N GLN A 89 6.99 0.00 -6.69
CA GLN A 89 5.66 0.56 -6.48
C GLN A 89 4.63 -0.54 -6.30
N GLU A 90 3.83 -0.41 -5.25
CA GLU A 90 2.70 -1.29 -4.98
C GLU A 90 1.40 -0.51 -4.93
N TYR A 91 0.30 -1.21 -5.25
CA TYR A 91 -1.02 -0.60 -5.39
C TYR A 91 -2.06 -1.28 -4.50
N TRP A 92 -3.00 -0.47 -4.02
CA TRP A 92 -4.18 -0.92 -3.30
C TRP A 92 -5.37 -0.07 -3.70
N GLY A 93 -6.57 -0.64 -3.77
CA GLY A 93 -7.77 0.11 -4.11
C GLY A 93 -9.04 -0.70 -3.95
N ILE A 94 -10.17 0.01 -3.89
CA ILE A 94 -11.49 -0.60 -3.81
C ILE A 94 -12.09 -0.62 -5.22
N VAL A 95 -12.12 -1.79 -5.84
CA VAL A 95 -12.70 -1.95 -7.18
C VAL A 95 -14.22 -2.13 -7.10
N PRO A 96 -15.02 -1.46 -7.96
CA PRO A 96 -16.42 -1.78 -8.10
C PRO A 96 -16.59 -3.19 -8.69
N ILE A 97 -17.47 -3.99 -8.11
CA ILE A 97 -17.78 -5.32 -8.65
C ILE A 97 -18.64 -5.13 -9.91
N ASN A 98 -18.09 -5.35 -11.09
CA ASN A 98 -18.92 -5.54 -12.30
C ASN A 98 -19.43 -6.99 -12.35
N THR A 99 -20.26 -7.38 -11.39
CA THR A 99 -21.04 -8.62 -11.52
C THR A 99 -22.17 -8.33 -12.50
N GLY A 100 -22.02 -8.75 -13.75
CA GLY A 100 -23.11 -8.87 -14.72
C GLY A 100 -24.18 -9.90 -14.33
N VAL A 101 -24.48 -10.04 -13.04
CA VAL A 101 -25.49 -10.96 -12.50
C VAL A 101 -26.60 -10.12 -11.89
N ARG A 102 -27.71 -10.04 -12.60
CA ARG A 102 -28.94 -9.42 -12.15
C ARG A 102 -29.45 -10.19 -10.92
N GLY A 103 -29.20 -9.67 -9.72
CA GLY A 103 -29.97 -10.03 -8.53
C GLY A 103 -29.27 -10.71 -7.34
N VAL A 104 -28.01 -10.39 -7.01
CA VAL A 104 -27.42 -10.82 -5.73
C VAL A 104 -27.07 -9.60 -4.88
N ARG A 105 -27.60 -9.56 -3.64
CA ARG A 105 -27.32 -8.49 -2.66
C ARG A 105 -25.84 -8.50 -2.28
N ASP A 106 -25.27 -7.30 -2.23
CA ASP A 106 -23.85 -6.99 -2.15
C ASP A 106 -23.12 -7.67 -0.97
N THR A 107 -22.24 -8.61 -1.30
CA THR A 107 -21.11 -8.99 -0.44
C THR A 107 -19.81 -8.52 -1.11
N LEU A 108 -19.25 -7.42 -0.60
CA LEU A 108 -17.94 -6.89 -1.00
C LEU A 108 -16.85 -7.92 -0.67
N THR A 109 -16.14 -8.41 -1.68
CA THR A 109 -14.93 -9.22 -1.49
C THR A 109 -13.71 -8.40 -1.90
N LEU A 110 -12.71 -8.36 -1.02
CA LEU A 110 -11.47 -7.59 -1.16
C LEU A 110 -10.64 -8.13 -2.35
N GLY A 111 -10.30 -7.25 -3.29
CA GLY A 111 -9.30 -7.55 -4.31
C GLY A 111 -7.91 -7.47 -3.71
N TYR A 112 -7.26 -8.61 -3.48
CA TYR A 112 -5.83 -8.66 -3.16
C TYR A 112 -5.01 -8.35 -4.42
N GLY A 113 -3.98 -7.51 -4.26
CA GLY A 113 -3.16 -6.94 -5.33
C GLY A 113 -2.65 -7.98 -6.33
N GLY A 114 -2.96 -7.76 -7.61
CA GLY A 114 -2.37 -8.48 -8.73
C GLY A 114 -1.15 -7.74 -9.25
N TYR A 115 -0.04 -8.47 -9.36
CA TYR A 115 1.23 -8.04 -9.94
C TYR A 115 1.03 -7.33 -11.29
N GLY A 116 1.37 -6.04 -11.36
CA GLY A 116 1.53 -5.32 -12.61
C GLY A 116 2.98 -5.42 -13.07
N THR A 117 3.28 -6.31 -14.00
CA THR A 117 4.56 -6.31 -14.72
C THR A 117 4.51 -5.22 -15.79
N HIS A 118 5.46 -4.29 -15.75
CA HIS A 118 5.81 -3.45 -16.90
C HIS A 118 6.59 -4.27 -17.94
#